data_AF-A0A352WGR5-F1
#
_entry.id   AF-A0A352WGR5-F1
#
_cell.length_a   1.000
_cell.length_b   1.000
_cell.length_c   1.000
_cell.angle_alpha   90.00
_cell.angle_beta   90.00
_cell.angle_gamma   90.00
#
_symmetry.space_group_name_H-M   'P 1'
#
loop_
_entity.id
_entity.type
_entity.pdbx_description
1 polymer ?
#
loop_
_entity_poly.entity_id
_entity_poly.type
_entity_poly.pdbx_seq_one_letter_code
_entity_poly.pdbx_strand_id
1 'polypeptide(L)'
;AKKNGIIEKVITTNVTYQKPELFERDWYESADMSKYIAYLIDHINHDASISDLLDQSERIQARLNEYKLKHTISDNYEVNYVK
;
A
#
# COMPACT_ATOMS: atom_id res chain seq x y z
N ALA A 1 -1.22 0.94 -20.54
CA ALA A 1 -2.03 -0.30 -20.45
C ALA A 1 -3.34 -0.03 -21.17
N LYS A 2 -3.91 -0.82 -22.08
CA LYS A 2 -3.47 -1.94 -22.92
C LYS A 2 -3.37 -1.40 -24.36
N LYS A 3 -2.30 -1.72 -25.07
CA LYS A 3 -2.22 -1.62 -26.54
C LYS A 3 -1.61 -2.88 -27.15
N ASN A 4 -0.64 -3.49 -26.44
CA ASN A 4 0.05 -4.72 -26.86
C ASN A 4 0.19 -5.80 -25.75
N GLY A 5 -0.55 -5.69 -24.63
CA GLY A 5 -0.45 -6.67 -23.51
C GLY A 5 0.83 -6.61 -22.65
N ILE A 6 1.68 -5.61 -22.80
CA ILE A 6 2.98 -5.51 -22.09
C ILE A 6 2.83 -5.17 -20.60
N ILE A 7 1.80 -4.40 -20.24
CA ILE A 7 1.54 -3.94 -18.87
C ILE A 7 0.12 -4.32 -18.48
N GLU A 8 0.00 -5.12 -17.43
CA GLU A 8 -1.28 -5.60 -16.89
C GLU A 8 -1.99 -4.55 -16.04
N LYS A 9 -1.28 -3.97 -15.07
CA LYS A 9 -1.78 -2.90 -14.19
C LYS A 9 -0.79 -1.74 -14.06
N VAL A 10 -1.32 -0.54 -13.82
CA VAL A 10 -0.57 0.65 -13.44
C VAL A 10 -1.05 1.06 -12.05
N ILE A 11 -0.14 0.95 -11.08
CA ILE A 11 -0.41 1.30 -9.69
C ILE A 11 0.29 2.63 -9.39
N THR A 12 -0.45 3.62 -8.89
CA THR A 12 0.10 4.94 -8.52
C THR A 12 -0.26 5.30 -7.09
N THR A 13 0.53 6.14 -6.43
CA THR A 13 0.20 6.64 -5.10
C THR A 13 -0.72 7.86 -5.15
N ASN A 14 -1.52 8.08 -4.10
CA ASN A 14 -2.42 9.23 -3.96
C ASN A 14 -1.74 10.53 -3.47
N VAL A 15 -0.41 10.62 -3.50
CA VAL A 15 0.35 11.82 -3.08
C VAL A 15 0.37 12.94 -4.12
N THR A 16 -0.36 12.76 -5.21
CA THR A 16 -0.60 13.76 -6.25
C THR A 16 -2.05 13.65 -6.72
N TYR A 17 -2.56 14.69 -7.36
CA TYR A 17 -3.92 14.67 -7.90
C TYR A 17 -4.08 13.58 -8.96
N GLN A 18 -5.06 12.71 -8.77
CA GLN A 18 -5.43 11.65 -9.69
C GLN A 18 -6.73 12.04 -10.40
N LYS A 19 -6.73 11.98 -11.73
CA LYS A 19 -7.94 12.31 -12.49
C LYS A 19 -9.04 11.26 -12.25
N PRO A 20 -10.31 11.65 -12.06
CA PRO A 20 -11.42 10.73 -11.82
C PRO A 20 -11.55 9.62 -12.88
N GLU A 21 -11.30 9.96 -14.15
CA GLU A 21 -11.33 9.04 -15.31
C GLU A 21 -10.33 7.87 -15.23
N LEU A 22 -9.35 7.92 -14.32
CA LEU A 22 -8.40 6.84 -14.09
C LEU A 22 -9.03 5.71 -13.27
N PHE A 23 -9.88 6.03 -12.28
CA PHE A 23 -10.51 5.03 -11.40
C PHE A 23 -11.52 4.14 -12.12
N GLU A 24 -12.00 4.57 -13.30
CA GLU A 24 -12.87 3.79 -14.16
C GLU A 24 -12.11 2.79 -15.04
N ARG A 25 -10.77 2.88 -15.09
CA ARG A 25 -9.95 2.00 -15.93
C ARG A 25 -9.64 0.70 -15.19
N ASP A 26 -9.93 -0.42 -15.84
CA ASP A 26 -9.66 -1.78 -15.35
C ASP A 26 -8.18 -2.04 -15.02
N TRP A 27 -7.28 -1.38 -15.73
CA TRP A 27 -5.83 -1.49 -15.55
C TRP A 27 -5.26 -0.54 -14.48
N TYR A 28 -6.06 0.37 -13.92
CA TYR A 28 -5.56 1.38 -12.99
C TYR A 28 -5.93 1.04 -11.55
N GLU A 29 -4.99 1.27 -10.63
CA GLU A 29 -5.24 1.13 -9.19
C GLU A 29 -4.46 2.19 -8.41
N SER A 30 -5.07 2.75 -7.37
CA SER A 30 -4.41 3.72 -6.50
C SER A 30 -3.98 3.07 -5.20
N ALA A 31 -2.70 3.19 -4.87
CA ALA A 31 -2.13 2.85 -3.59
C ALA A 31 -2.31 4.03 -2.61
N ASP A 32 -3.06 3.80 -1.53
CA ASP A 32 -3.26 4.80 -0.49
C ASP A 32 -2.04 4.96 0.42
N MET A 33 -1.51 6.18 0.50
CA MET A 33 -0.39 6.58 1.35
C MET A 33 -0.82 7.28 2.63
N SER A 34 -2.12 7.51 2.87
CA SER A 34 -2.61 8.26 4.03
C SER A 34 -2.14 7.66 5.36
N LYS A 35 -2.23 6.33 5.53
CA LYS A 35 -1.74 5.65 6.74
C LYS A 35 -0.23 5.81 6.93
N TYR A 36 0.54 5.73 5.84
CA TYR A 36 2.00 5.85 5.88
C TYR A 36 2.43 7.26 6.28
N ILE A 37 1.79 8.29 5.72
CA ILE A 37 2.03 9.69 6.06
C ILE A 37 1.64 9.98 7.51
N ALA A 38 0.51 9.46 7.98
CA ALA A 38 0.09 9.61 9.38
C ALA A 38 1.14 9.02 10.34
N TYR A 39 1.65 7.83 10.04
CA TYR A 39 2.72 7.19 10.82
C TYR A 39 4.01 8.01 10.81
N LEU A 40 4.38 8.57 9.65
CA LEU A 40 5.56 9.43 9.53
C LEU A 40 5.45 10.69 10.39
N ILE A 41 4.29 11.36 10.35
CA ILE A 41 4.02 12.55 11.17
C ILE A 41 4.12 12.19 12.66
N ASP A 42 3.53 11.06 13.06
CA ASP A 42 3.56 10.59 14.44
C ASP A 42 4.99 10.34 14.94
N HIS A 43 5.84 9.70 14.15
CA HIS A 43 7.23 9.42 14.53
C HIS A 43 8.06 10.70 14.64
N ILE A 44 7.90 11.62 13.69
CA ILE A 44 8.59 12.92 13.72
C ILE A 44 8.18 13.72 14.95
N ASN A 45 6.89 13.70 15.33
CA ASN A 45 6.39 14.44 16.48
C ASN A 45 6.84 13.88 17.84
N HIS A 46 7.13 12.57 17.90
CA HIS A 46 7.57 11.90 19.13
C HIS A 46 9.10 11.73 19.21
N ASP A 47 9.86 12.38 18.33
CA ASP A 47 11.32 12.23 18.21
C ASP A 47 11.73 10.74 18.10
N ALA A 48 10.89 9.95 17.42
CA ALA A 48 11.07 8.53 17.22
C ALA A 48 11.79 8.26 15.89
N SER A 49 12.53 7.14 15.84
CA SER A 49 13.24 6.72 14.64
C SER A 49 12.29 6.39 13.49
N ILE A 50 12.55 6.92 12.29
CA ILE A 50 11.80 6.58 11.06
C ILE A 50 12.41 5.40 10.27
N SER A 51 13.57 4.87 10.69
CA SER A 51 14.31 3.86 9.92
C SER A 51 13.49 2.59 9.67
N ASP A 52 12.74 2.14 10.68
CA ASP A 52 11.89 0.95 10.61
C ASP A 52 10.67 1.15 9.70
N LEU A 53 10.29 2.41 9.43
CA LEU A 53 9.23 2.74 8.48
C LEU A 53 9.74 2.68 7.03
N LEU A 54 11.02 3.05 6.83
CA LEU A 54 11.69 3.10 5.52
C LEU A 54 12.10 1.71 5.02
N ASP A 55 12.50 0.81 5.92
CA ASP A 55 12.78 -0.59 5.56
C ASP A 55 11.53 -1.47 5.75
N GLN A 56 10.91 -1.86 4.64
CA GLN A 56 9.73 -2.72 4.65
C GLN A 56 10.03 -4.16 4.23
N SER A 57 11.32 -4.53 4.13
CA SER A 57 11.75 -5.83 3.60
C SER A 57 11.12 -6.99 4.38
N GLU A 58 11.19 -6.95 5.72
CA GLU A 58 10.62 -8.01 6.56
C GLU A 58 9.11 -8.15 6.39
N ARG A 59 8.38 -7.02 6.35
CA ARG A 59 6.92 -7.00 6.17
C ARG A 59 6.52 -7.59 4.81
N ILE A 60 7.26 -7.26 3.75
CA ILE A 60 7.02 -7.82 2.42
C ILE A 60 7.28 -9.33 2.43
N GLN A 61 8.40 -9.77 3.01
CA GLN A 61 8.72 -11.21 3.08
C GLN A 61 7.67 -11.99 3.87
N ALA A 62 7.17 -11.44 4.98
CA ALA A 62 6.09 -12.05 5.76
C ALA A 62 4.83 -12.27 4.90
N ARG A 63 4.44 -11.29 4.07
CA ARG A 63 3.28 -11.42 3.18
C ARG A 63 3.50 -12.37 2.02
N LEU A 64 4.70 -12.37 1.45
CA LEU A 64 5.06 -13.35 0.41
C LEU A 64 5.02 -14.77 0.96
N ASN A 65 5.50 -14.98 2.19
CA ASN A 65 5.47 -16.29 2.83
C ASN A 65 4.04 -16.72 3.18
N GLU A 66 3.20 -15.80 3.66
CA GLU A 66 1.77 -16.08 3.86
C GLU A 66 1.11 -16.52 2.55
N TYR A 67 1.32 -15.77 1.46
CA TYR A 67 0.77 -16.10 0.15
C TYR A 67 1.27 -17.44 -0.37
N LYS A 68 2.56 -17.78 -0.19
CA LYS A 68 3.11 -19.07 -0.60
C LYS A 68 2.45 -20.25 0.13
N LEU A 69 2.02 -20.06 1.38
CA LEU A 69 1.41 -21.11 2.21
C LEU A 69 -0.09 -21.21 2.02
N LYS A 70 -0.80 -20.08 1.99
CA LYS A 70 -2.27 -20.01 1.98
C LYS A 70 -2.86 -19.78 0.58
N HIS A 71 -2.05 -19.38 -0.39
CA HIS A 71 -2.47 -18.84 -1.70
C HIS A 71 -3.41 -17.62 -1.60
N THR A 72 -3.49 -17.01 -0.43
CA THR A 72 -4.27 -15.81 -0.12
C THR A 72 -3.47 -14.94 0.87
N ILE A 73 -3.71 -13.63 0.89
CA ILE A 73 -3.14 -12.71 1.89
C ILE A 73 -4.27 -12.26 2.80
N SER A 74 -4.01 -12.19 4.12
CA SER A 74 -4.98 -11.66 5.09
C SER A 74 -5.14 -10.14 4.95
N ASP A 75 -6.36 -9.65 5.18
CA ASP A 75 -6.66 -8.22 5.09
C ASP A 75 -5.91 -7.43 6.17
N ASN A 76 -5.44 -6.24 5.79
CA ASN A 76 -4.68 -5.33 6.66
C ASN A 76 -5.52 -4.62 7.72
N TYR A 77 -6.84 -4.82 7.71
CA TYR A 77 -7.82 -4.05 8.47
C TYR A 77 -8.61 -4.97 9.41
N GLU A 78 -7.94 -5.59 10.38
CA GLU A 78 -8.64 -5.86 11.64
C GLU A 78 -8.85 -4.51 12.33
N VAL A 79 -10.00 -3.88 12.07
CA VAL A 79 -10.44 -2.71 12.82
C VAL A 79 -10.77 -3.21 14.22
N ASN A 80 -9.80 -3.10 15.13
CA ASN A 80 -10.07 -3.22 16.56
C ASN A 80 -10.95 -2.05 16.95
N TYR A 81 -12.27 -2.21 16.82
CA TYR A 81 -13.21 -1.40 17.57
C TYR A 81 -12.97 -1.72 19.04
N VAL A 82 -12.18 -0.88 19.70
CA VAL A 82 -12.11 -0.84 21.16
C VAL A 82 -13.53 -0.52 21.62
N LYS A 83 -14.21 -1.51 22.21
CA LYS A 83 -15.44 -1.30 22.98
C LYS A 83 -15.13 -0.57 24.28
#